data_AF-A0A6G4X7T7-F1
#
_entry.id   AF-A0A6G4X7T7-F1
#
_cell.length_a   1.000
_cell.length_b   1.000
_cell.length_c   1.000
_cell.angle_alpha   90.00
_cell.angle_beta   90.00
_cell.angle_gamma   90.00
#
_symmetry.space_group_name_H-M   'P 1'
#
loop_
_entity.id
_entity.type
_entity.pdbx_description
1 polymer ?
#
loop_
_entity_poly.entity_id
_entity_poly.type
_entity_poly.pdbx_seq_one_letter_code
_entity_poly.pdbx_strand_id
1 'polypeptide(L)' 'MSDEPGSSPIRVEKGEASEEELAAVTALLLARAAAESRHAQPPVRRRRTTKAGWRRLERQHGFRAPHSWQG' A
#
# COMPACT_ATOMS: atom_id res chain seq x y z
N MET A 1 21.25 14.96 21.16
CA MET A 1 19.79 15.03 20.91
C MET A 1 19.37 13.62 20.61
N SER A 2 18.71 12.98 21.58
CA SER A 2 18.29 11.59 21.49
C SER A 2 17.16 11.47 20.47
N ASP A 3 17.30 10.55 19.51
CA ASP A 3 16.19 10.06 18.70
C ASP A 3 15.25 9.28 19.63
N GLU A 4 14.06 9.81 19.89
CA GLU A 4 13.00 9.08 20.60
C GLU A 4 12.47 7.97 19.67
N PRO A 5 12.62 6.67 19.99
CA PRO A 5 12.25 5.56 19.09
C PRO A 5 10.73 5.39 18.90
N GLY A 6 9.92 6.34 19.36
CA GLY A 6 8.46 6.27 19.38
C GLY A 6 7.76 6.54 18.04
N SER A 7 8.45 7.02 17.00
CA SER A 7 7.77 7.35 15.74
C SER A 7 8.66 7.21 14.50
N SER A 8 9.26 6.04 14.28
CA SER A 8 9.69 5.71 12.91
C SER A 8 8.45 5.79 12.00
N PRO A 9 8.50 6.52 10.87
CA PRO A 9 7.35 6.68 9.98
C PRO A 9 6.90 5.34 9.35
N ILE A 10 7.76 4.32 9.39
CA ILE A 10 7.51 2.98 8.86
C ILE A 10 7.91 1.95 9.92
N ARG A 11 7.00 1.03 10.23
CA ARG A 11 7.25 -0.13 11.11
C ARG A 11 7.57 -1.36 10.27
N VAL A 12 8.66 -2.05 10.61
CA VAL A 12 9.06 -3.33 10.02
C VAL A 12 8.59 -4.46 10.93
N GLU A 13 7.75 -5.37 10.41
CA GLU A 13 7.19 -6.47 11.20
C GLU A 13 8.06 -7.74 11.19
N LYS A 14 8.89 -7.92 10.16
CA LYS A 14 9.78 -9.08 10.01
C LYS A 14 11.07 -8.67 9.30
N GLY A 15 12.20 -9.18 9.78
CA GLY A 15 13.51 -8.83 9.26
C GLY A 15 13.94 -7.42 9.64
N GLU A 16 15.02 -6.96 9.03
CA GLU A 16 15.53 -5.61 9.16
C GLU A 16 15.61 -5.00 7.76
N ALA A 17 15.20 -3.74 7.63
CA ALA A 17 15.27 -3.02 6.37
C ALA A 17 16.49 -2.11 6.41
N SER A 18 17.25 -2.10 5.33
CA SER A 18 18.31 -1.12 5.15
C SER A 18 17.74 0.30 5.03
N GLU A 19 18.57 1.30 5.32
CA GLU A 19 18.20 2.71 5.16
C GLU A 19 17.74 3.03 3.73
N GLU A 20 18.38 2.41 2.72
CA GLU A 20 18.02 2.60 1.32
C GLU A 20 16.65 2.01 0.97
N GLU A 21 16.30 0.84 1.52
CA GLU A 21 14.98 0.27 1.34
C GLU A 21 13.89 1.13 2.00
N LEU A 22 14.14 1.65 3.21
CA LEU A 22 13.22 2.57 3.89
C LEU A 22 13.03 3.89 3.11
N ALA A 23 14.12 4.43 2.57
CA ALA A 23 14.08 5.62 1.72
C ALA A 23 13.27 5.36 0.43
N ALA A 24 13.48 4.22 -0.22
CA ALA A 24 12.76 3.84 -1.43
C ALA A 24 11.25 3.71 -1.19
N VAL A 25 10.84 3.05 -0.11
CA VAL A 25 9.41 2.92 0.27
C VAL A 25 8.81 4.29 0.58
N THR A 26 9.51 5.14 1.33
CA THR A 26 9.06 6.49 1.64
C THR A 26 8.88 7.33 0.36
N ALA A 27 9.87 7.32 -0.53
CA ALA A 27 9.81 8.03 -1.82
C ALA A 27 8.63 7.56 -2.67
N LEU A 28 8.37 6.24 -2.71
CA LEU A 28 7.23 5.69 -3.43
C LEU A 28 5.89 6.19 -2.86
N LEU A 29 5.73 6.20 -1.54
CA LEU A 29 4.51 6.68 -0.87
C LEU A 29 4.28 8.17 -1.16
N LEU A 30 5.32 9.00 -1.09
CA LEU A 30 5.24 10.43 -1.43
C LEU A 30 4.88 10.64 -2.90
N ALA A 31 5.49 9.89 -3.82
CA ALA A 31 5.19 9.96 -5.24
C ALA A 31 3.71 9.61 -5.53
N ARG A 32 3.16 8.60 -4.84
CA ARG A 32 1.75 8.22 -4.95
C ARG A 32 0.82 9.31 -4.43
N ALA A 33 1.08 9.84 -3.24
CA ALA A 33 0.29 10.94 -2.68
C ALA A 33 0.30 12.17 -3.60
N ALA A 34 1.46 12.52 -4.17
CA ALA A 34 1.59 13.61 -5.11
C ALA A 34 0.91 13.36 -6.47
N ALA A 35 0.80 12.09 -6.90
CA ALA A 35 0.09 11.73 -8.13
C ALA A 35 -1.43 11.80 -7.96
N GLU A 36 -1.94 11.44 -6.77
CA GLU A 36 -3.35 11.56 -6.41
C GLU A 36 -3.79 13.02 -6.30
N SER A 37 -2.97 13.88 -5.67
CA SER A 37 -3.28 15.32 -5.55
C SER A 37 -3.36 16.02 -6.91
N ARG A 38 -2.50 15.65 -7.87
CA ARG A 38 -2.54 16.16 -9.25
C ARG A 38 -3.78 15.71 -10.04
N HIS A 39 -4.42 14.62 -9.62
CA HIS A 39 -5.58 14.04 -10.28
C HIS A 39 -6.93 14.47 -9.67
N ALA A 40 -6.95 15.51 -8.83
CA ALA A 40 -8.15 16.12 -8.25
C ALA A 40 -9.06 16.84 -9.27
N GLN A 41 -9.19 16.31 -10.49
CA GLN A 41 -10.34 16.59 -11.35
C GLN A 41 -11.56 15.82 -10.83
N PRO A 42 -12.79 16.36 -11.02
CA PRO A 42 -14.02 15.71 -10.59
C PRO A 42 -14.06 14.29 -11.19
N PRO A 43 -14.62 13.30 -10.49
CA PRO A 43 -14.50 11.91 -10.88
C PRO A 43 -15.32 11.65 -12.15
N VAL A 44 -14.73 11.87 -13.33
CA VAL A 44 -15.07 11.12 -14.52
C VAL A 44 -14.85 9.68 -14.11
N ARG A 45 -15.92 8.89 -14.06
CA ARG A 45 -15.99 7.51 -13.58
C ARG A 45 -14.78 6.69 -14.05
N ARG A 46 -13.66 6.81 -13.34
CA ARG A 46 -12.47 6.01 -13.59
C ARG A 46 -12.93 4.62 -13.24
N ARG A 47 -13.02 3.76 -14.26
CA ARG A 47 -13.21 2.31 -14.12
C ARG A 47 -12.53 1.91 -12.83
N ARG A 48 -13.33 1.50 -11.84
CA ARG A 48 -12.89 1.15 -10.50
C ARG A 48 -11.56 0.42 -10.66
N THR A 49 -10.46 1.10 -10.32
CA THR A 49 -9.22 0.40 -10.05
C THR A 49 -9.63 -0.67 -9.07
N THR A 50 -9.22 -1.91 -9.31
CA THR A 50 -9.52 -3.03 -8.42
C THR A 50 -8.94 -2.66 -7.07
N LYS A 51 -9.73 -1.93 -6.26
CA LYS A 51 -9.51 -1.77 -4.83
C LYS A 51 -9.29 -3.20 -4.41
N ALA A 52 -8.10 -3.50 -3.89
CA ALA A 52 -7.84 -4.79 -3.29
C ALA A 52 -9.00 -5.01 -2.34
N GLY A 53 -9.94 -5.85 -2.80
CA GLY A 53 -11.21 -5.97 -2.14
C GLY A 53 -10.82 -6.67 -0.88
N TRP A 54 -10.82 -5.94 0.25
CA TRP A 54 -10.93 -6.53 1.56
C TRP A 54 -12.30 -7.19 1.58
N ARG A 55 -12.37 -8.31 0.87
CA ARG A 55 -13.56 -9.05 0.56
C ARG A 55 -13.67 -10.11 1.62
N ARG A 56 -14.89 -10.28 2.09
CA ARG A 56 -15.27 -11.35 2.99
C ARG A 56 -15.01 -12.67 2.27
N LEU A 57 -13.94 -13.35 2.64
CA LEU A 57 -13.48 -14.60 2.02
C LEU A 57 -14.57 -15.67 2.13
N GLU A 58 -15.37 -15.61 3.20
CA GLU A 58 -16.56 -16.43 3.44
C GLU A 58 -17.67 -16.29 2.38
N ARG A 59 -17.65 -15.23 1.56
CA ARG A 59 -18.59 -15.02 0.44
C ARG A 59 -17.98 -15.33 -0.92
N GLN A 60 -16.74 -15.80 -0.97
CA GLN A 60 -16.08 -16.11 -2.22
C GLN A 60 -16.52 -17.51 -2.68
N HIS A 61 -17.35 -17.56 -3.74
CA HIS A 61 -17.74 -18.83 -4.36
C HIS A 61 -16.58 -19.37 -5.20
N GLY A 62 -16.10 -20.57 -4.87
CA GLY A 62 -15.14 -21.34 -5.68
C GLY A 62 -13.72 -21.45 -5.10
N PHE A 63 -13.05 -22.54 -5.45
CA PHE A 63 -11.65 -22.80 -5.12
C PHE A 63 -10.75 -21.76 -5.79
N ARG A 64 -9.74 -21.31 -5.05
CA ARG A 64 -8.75 -20.36 -5.54
C ARG A 64 -7.36 -20.94 -5.37
N ALA A 65 -6.57 -20.86 -6.43
CA ALA A 65 -5.25 -21.45 -6.44
C ALA A 65 -4.37 -20.82 -5.34
N PRO A 66 -3.61 -21.63 -4.57
CA PRO A 66 -2.80 -21.16 -3.44
C PRO A 66 -1.77 -20.08 -3.79
N HIS A 67 -1.38 -20.00 -5.06
CA HIS A 67 -0.35 -19.07 -5.57
C HIS A 67 -0.94 -17.79 -6.19
N SER A 68 -2.26 -17.56 -6.09
CA SER A 68 -2.91 -16.39 -6.71
C SER A 68 -2.95 -15.19 -5.76
N TRP A 69 -2.01 -14.27 -5.92
CA TRP A 69 -1.95 -13.02 -5.14
C TRP A 69 -2.91 -11.91 -5.67
N GLN A 70 -3.43 -12.07 -6.90
CA GLN A 70 -4.28 -11.08 -7.57
C GLN A 70 -5.76 -11.38 -7.35
N GLY A 71 -6.29 -10.76 -6.29
CA GLY A 71 -7.67 -10.79 -5.81
C GLY A 71 -8.75 -10.46 -6.83
#